data_AF-A0A7K3RZZ7-F1
#
_entry.id   AF-A0A7K3RZZ7-F1
#
_cell.length_a   1.000
_cell.length_b   1.000
_cell.length_c   1.000
_cell.angle_alpha   90.00
_cell.angle_beta   90.00
_cell.angle_gamma   90.00
#
_symmetry.space_group_name_H-M   'P 1'
#
loop_
_entity.id
_entity.type
_entity.pdbx_description
1 polymer ?
#
loop_
_entity_poly.entity_id
_entity_poly.type
_entity_poly.pdbx_seq_one_letter_code
_entity_poly.pdbx_strand_id
1 'polypeptide(L)'
;MSRSASSGGGGPEPRFAVVGNPDNRRVAFFEEAVRSAGLPAARVVPWLQVLRGEAAFAPGECVRIDSPGEDAEVDRLLRGVDDPTRVEGSARWYARFTAAVEAVAGAASAAGAEVLGSPADIAVLFDKRLCHGLLDRAGVPVPASPTSGPAGAPVRGWSDVRELLREHRMPRAFVKLAHGSSASGVLAVESAGPGRVRASTSVERDPSGRLFNSLRVRRYTSEREVGAVVDALAPDGLHIERWLPKASQRGRAADLRIVVVGGRATHAVVRTSTSPMTNLHLGGARGDLDEV
;
A
#
# COMPACT_ATOMS: atom_id res chain seq x y z
N MET A 1 0.59 -2.80 54.33
CA MET A 1 1.63 -3.83 54.12
C MET A 1 1.94 -3.91 52.66
N SER A 2 3.17 -3.51 52.31
CA SER A 2 3.69 -3.42 50.95
C SER A 2 3.89 -4.82 50.37
N ARG A 3 3.41 -5.07 49.15
CA ARG A 3 3.92 -6.17 48.32
C ARG A 3 4.79 -5.57 47.24
N SER A 4 6.08 -5.55 47.56
CA SER A 4 7.18 -5.47 46.61
C SER A 4 6.98 -6.51 45.51
N ALA A 5 7.01 -6.08 44.26
CA ALA A 5 7.15 -6.97 43.11
C ALA A 5 8.55 -6.73 42.53
N SER A 6 9.52 -7.46 43.06
CA SER A 6 10.85 -7.64 42.45
C SER A 6 11.10 -9.13 42.24
N SER A 7 10.99 -9.57 41.00
CA SER A 7 11.68 -10.72 40.38
C SER A 7 11.23 -10.75 38.92
N GLY A 8 12.04 -10.44 37.91
CA GLY A 8 13.41 -10.91 37.70
C GLY A 8 13.38 -11.99 36.62
N GLY A 9 13.07 -11.61 35.38
CA GLY A 9 13.21 -12.46 34.19
C GLY A 9 14.41 -11.97 33.38
N GLY A 10 15.60 -12.49 33.70
CA GLY A 10 16.87 -12.08 33.12
C GLY A 10 17.09 -12.56 31.69
N GLY A 11 16.33 -12.02 30.74
CA GLY A 11 16.73 -11.99 29.33
C GLY A 11 17.55 -10.72 29.04
N PRO A 12 18.41 -10.71 28.01
CA PRO A 12 19.01 -9.46 27.56
C PRO A 12 17.92 -8.46 27.17
N GLU A 13 18.12 -7.18 27.51
CA GLU A 13 17.19 -6.12 27.10
C GLU A 13 17.00 -6.12 25.57
N PRO A 14 15.76 -5.94 25.08
CA PRO A 14 15.49 -5.97 23.65
C PRO A 14 16.24 -4.84 22.95
N ARG A 15 16.95 -5.18 21.88
CA ARG A 15 17.65 -4.23 21.01
C ARG A 15 16.87 -4.10 19.72
N PHE A 16 16.63 -2.87 19.27
CA PHE A 16 15.90 -2.65 18.02
C PHE A 16 16.82 -2.22 16.89
N ALA A 17 16.56 -2.77 15.71
CA ALA A 17 16.98 -2.17 14.44
C ALA A 17 15.74 -1.77 13.65
N VAL A 18 15.81 -0.66 12.91
CA VAL A 18 14.75 -0.23 12.01
C VAL A 18 15.31 -0.08 10.59
N VAL A 19 14.79 -0.89 9.68
CA VAL A 19 15.01 -0.72 8.24
C VAL A 19 14.10 0.39 7.73
N GLY A 20 14.66 1.53 7.35
CA GLY A 20 13.87 2.70 6.98
C GLY A 20 14.73 3.84 6.42
N ASN A 21 14.08 4.83 5.81
CA ASN A 21 14.77 6.04 5.33
C ASN A 21 15.09 6.94 6.55
N PRO A 22 16.37 7.28 6.82
CA PRO A 22 16.76 8.00 8.05
C PRO A 22 16.01 9.31 8.26
N ASP A 23 15.77 10.06 7.19
CA ASP A 23 15.07 11.35 7.24
C ASP A 23 13.54 11.22 7.35
N ASN A 24 12.99 9.99 7.32
CA ASN A 24 11.55 9.78 7.41
C ASN A 24 11.07 9.90 8.86
N ARG A 25 10.07 10.75 9.08
CA ARG A 25 9.41 10.94 10.39
C ARG A 25 8.99 9.64 11.10
N ARG A 26 8.66 8.57 10.37
CA ARG A 26 8.27 7.28 10.97
C ARG A 26 9.45 6.59 11.65
N VAL A 27 10.65 6.72 11.10
CA VAL A 27 11.88 6.23 11.73
C VAL A 27 12.15 7.04 13.00
N ALA A 28 12.11 8.38 12.89
CA ALA A 28 12.29 9.26 14.05
C ALA A 28 11.29 8.99 15.19
N PHE A 29 10.00 8.82 14.87
CA PHE A 29 8.97 8.49 15.88
C PHE A 29 9.17 7.11 16.50
N PHE A 30 9.70 6.14 15.75
CA PHE A 30 10.02 4.83 16.30
C PHE A 30 11.22 4.91 17.25
N GLU A 31 12.29 5.61 16.89
CA GLU A 31 13.43 5.85 17.76
C GLU A 31 13.04 6.58 19.05
N GLU A 32 12.17 7.59 18.94
CA GLU A 32 11.62 8.31 20.09
C GLU A 32 10.79 7.40 21.00
N ALA A 33 9.96 6.53 20.44
CA ALA A 33 9.19 5.56 21.21
C ALA A 33 10.08 4.57 21.96
N VAL A 34 11.13 4.05 21.30
CA VAL A 34 12.12 3.14 21.92
C VAL A 34 12.83 3.83 23.09
N ARG A 35 13.28 5.08 22.89
CA ARG A 35 13.93 5.87 23.95
C ARG A 35 12.99 6.16 25.12
N SER A 36 11.74 6.54 24.81
CA SER A 36 10.71 6.84 25.83
C SER A 36 10.31 5.62 26.64
N ALA A 37 10.49 4.42 26.09
CA ALA A 37 10.32 3.15 26.81
C ALA A 37 11.52 2.78 27.70
N GLY A 38 12.57 3.61 27.75
CA GLY A 38 13.78 3.35 28.54
C GLY A 38 14.71 2.30 27.93
N LEU A 39 14.56 2.00 26.63
CA LEU A 39 15.34 0.98 25.93
C LEU A 39 16.54 1.59 25.20
N PRO A 40 17.57 0.78 24.86
CA PRO A 40 18.68 1.23 24.04
C PRO A 40 18.21 1.83 22.71
N ALA A 41 18.89 2.88 22.25
CA ALA A 41 18.52 3.57 21.00
C ALA A 41 18.44 2.56 19.83
N ALA A 42 17.34 2.65 19.07
CA ALA A 42 17.17 1.80 17.89
C ALA A 42 18.21 2.16 16.83
N ARG A 43 18.84 1.15 16.23
CA ARG A 43 19.79 1.33 15.14
C ARG A 43 19.05 1.50 13.82
N VAL A 44 19.33 2.56 13.08
CA VAL A 44 18.76 2.75 11.74
C VAL A 44 19.58 1.98 10.70
N VAL A 45 18.90 1.20 9.88
CA VAL A 45 19.46 0.51 8.70
C VAL A 45 18.82 1.12 7.45
N PRO A 46 19.51 2.05 6.76
CA PRO A 46 18.97 2.73 5.59
C PRO A 46 18.54 1.76 4.48
N TRP A 47 17.39 2.03 3.83
CA TRP A 47 16.98 1.28 2.64
C TRP A 47 18.03 1.31 1.53
N LEU A 48 18.79 2.40 1.39
CA LEU A 48 19.90 2.46 0.43
C LEU A 48 20.98 1.40 0.70
N GLN A 49 21.31 1.13 1.96
CA GLN A 49 22.26 0.06 2.30
C GLN A 49 21.66 -1.32 1.98
N VAL A 50 20.38 -1.54 2.32
CA VAL A 50 19.67 -2.78 1.97
C VAL A 50 19.69 -3.03 0.47
N LEU A 51 19.33 -2.03 -0.33
CA LEU A 51 19.25 -2.15 -1.79
C LEU A 51 20.62 -2.29 -2.47
N ARG A 52 21.70 -1.96 -1.77
CA ARG A 52 23.09 -2.17 -2.19
C ARG A 52 23.68 -3.50 -1.70
N GLY A 53 22.93 -4.26 -0.88
CA GLY A 53 23.41 -5.52 -0.30
C GLY A 53 24.38 -5.33 0.88
N GLU A 54 24.35 -4.16 1.52
CA GLU A 54 25.28 -3.75 2.58
C GLU A 54 24.64 -3.84 3.98
N ALA A 55 23.39 -4.29 4.08
CA ALA A 55 22.68 -4.35 5.36
C ALA A 55 23.28 -5.39 6.30
N ALA A 56 23.50 -4.99 7.56
CA ALA A 56 24.00 -5.84 8.61
C ALA A 56 23.15 -5.71 9.88
N PHE A 57 23.09 -6.80 10.64
CA PHE A 57 22.34 -6.92 11.90
C PHE A 57 23.23 -7.49 13.01
N ALA A 58 22.85 -7.21 14.25
CA ALA A 58 23.53 -7.71 15.44
C ALA A 58 22.70 -8.80 16.13
N PRO A 59 23.34 -9.79 16.78
CA PRO A 59 22.62 -10.84 17.51
C PRO A 59 21.65 -10.28 18.55
N GLY A 60 20.45 -10.86 18.59
CA GLY A 60 19.37 -10.47 19.50
C GLY A 60 18.64 -9.17 19.13
N GLU A 61 18.91 -8.58 17.97
CA GLU A 61 18.11 -7.44 17.49
C GLU A 61 16.71 -7.89 17.04
N CYS A 62 15.70 -7.10 17.39
CA CYS A 62 14.37 -7.10 16.80
C CYS A 62 14.34 -6.09 15.65
N VAL A 63 14.19 -6.58 14.42
CA VAL A 63 14.29 -5.78 13.19
C VAL A 63 12.89 -5.35 12.72
N ARG A 64 12.56 -4.08 12.87
CA ARG A 64 11.37 -3.46 12.29
C ARG A 64 11.64 -3.08 10.84
N ILE A 65 10.75 -3.44 9.92
CA ILE A 65 10.80 -2.98 8.52
C ILE A 65 9.75 -1.87 8.33
N ASP A 66 10.19 -0.65 7.99
CA ASP A 66 9.29 0.44 7.58
C ASP A 66 9.25 0.58 6.06
N SER A 67 8.26 1.32 5.56
CA SER A 67 8.07 1.54 4.13
C SER A 67 9.24 2.31 3.51
N PRO A 68 9.69 1.93 2.30
CA PRO A 68 10.80 2.60 1.60
C PRO A 68 10.40 3.92 0.91
N GLY A 69 9.15 4.38 1.08
CA GLY A 69 8.64 5.58 0.41
C GLY A 69 9.21 6.90 0.94
N GLU A 70 8.87 8.00 0.25
CA GLU A 70 9.31 9.36 0.58
C GLU A 70 10.82 9.60 0.43
N ASP A 71 11.53 8.76 -0.33
CA ASP A 71 12.93 8.93 -0.73
C ASP A 71 13.07 8.69 -2.26
N ALA A 72 13.61 9.68 -2.97
CA ALA A 72 13.67 9.65 -4.43
C ALA A 72 14.74 8.68 -4.98
N GLU A 73 15.84 8.47 -4.27
CA GLU A 73 16.87 7.52 -4.70
C GLU A 73 16.40 6.08 -4.49
N VAL A 74 15.79 5.80 -3.34
CA VAL A 74 15.17 4.51 -3.03
C VAL A 74 14.06 4.20 -4.03
N ASP A 75 13.16 5.15 -4.34
CA ASP A 75 12.11 4.93 -5.33
C ASP A 75 12.69 4.68 -6.73
N ARG A 76 13.75 5.39 -7.13
CA ARG A 76 14.43 5.14 -8.41
C ARG A 76 15.04 3.73 -8.46
N LEU A 77 15.69 3.28 -7.39
CA LEU A 77 16.26 1.93 -7.32
C LEU A 77 15.18 0.84 -7.36
N LEU A 78 14.03 1.07 -6.72
CA LEU A 78 12.94 0.11 -6.70
C LEU A 78 12.12 0.12 -8.00
N ARG A 79 11.70 1.30 -8.46
CA ARG A 79 10.76 1.46 -9.58
C ARG A 79 11.45 1.55 -10.93
N GLY A 80 12.69 2.06 -10.97
CA GLY A 80 13.46 2.24 -12.19
C GLY A 80 12.92 3.33 -13.11
N VAL A 81 12.29 4.35 -12.53
CA VAL A 81 11.84 5.57 -13.22
C VAL A 81 12.46 6.79 -12.53
N ASP A 82 12.84 7.79 -13.31
CA ASP A 82 13.56 8.97 -12.80
C ASP A 82 12.64 10.09 -12.29
N ASP A 83 11.34 9.99 -12.57
CA ASP A 83 10.34 10.98 -12.17
C ASP A 83 9.36 10.36 -11.16
N PRO A 84 9.29 10.87 -9.91
CA PRO A 84 8.45 10.30 -8.84
C PRO A 84 6.94 10.46 -9.11
N THR A 85 6.55 11.31 -10.07
CA THR A 85 5.16 11.47 -10.47
C THR A 85 4.68 10.36 -11.41
N ARG A 86 5.60 9.54 -11.96
CA ARG A 86 5.27 8.41 -12.82
C ARG A 86 4.44 7.37 -12.07
N VAL A 87 3.38 6.90 -12.72
CA VAL A 87 2.49 5.88 -12.16
C VAL A 87 2.95 4.47 -12.54
N GLU A 88 3.72 4.33 -13.62
CA GLU A 88 4.26 3.04 -14.07
C GLU A 88 5.47 2.58 -13.26
N GLY A 89 5.79 1.30 -13.39
CA GLY A 89 6.88 0.60 -12.70
C GLY A 89 6.46 -0.03 -11.37
N SER A 90 5.16 -0.07 -11.04
CA SER A 90 4.73 -0.60 -9.74
C SER A 90 4.98 -2.10 -9.58
N ALA A 91 4.94 -2.88 -10.66
CA ALA A 91 5.29 -4.30 -10.59
C ALA A 91 6.79 -4.51 -10.35
N ARG A 92 7.63 -3.71 -11.01
CA ARG A 92 9.09 -3.73 -10.79
C ARG A 92 9.44 -3.31 -9.37
N TRP A 93 8.79 -2.24 -8.88
CA TRP A 93 8.90 -1.78 -7.50
C TRP A 93 8.54 -2.91 -6.53
N TYR A 94 7.41 -3.59 -6.74
CA TYR A 94 6.96 -4.67 -5.87
C TYR A 94 7.96 -5.83 -5.84
N ALA A 95 8.39 -6.32 -7.00
CA ALA A 95 9.32 -7.44 -7.09
C ALA A 95 10.67 -7.13 -6.41
N ARG A 96 11.19 -5.91 -6.58
CA ARG A 96 12.45 -5.49 -5.94
C ARG A 96 12.29 -5.25 -4.45
N PHE A 97 11.18 -4.67 -4.03
CA PHE A 97 10.88 -4.43 -2.63
C PHE A 97 10.73 -5.75 -1.86
N THR A 98 9.95 -6.70 -2.36
CA THR A 98 9.78 -8.00 -1.68
C THR A 98 11.09 -8.79 -1.67
N ALA A 99 11.87 -8.78 -2.74
CA ALA A 99 13.21 -9.39 -2.74
C ALA A 99 14.14 -8.75 -1.69
N ALA A 100 14.08 -7.43 -1.53
CA ALA A 100 14.87 -6.73 -0.51
C ALA A 100 14.40 -7.04 0.93
N VAL A 101 13.08 -7.21 1.14
CA VAL A 101 12.51 -7.64 2.42
C VAL A 101 12.96 -9.06 2.77
N GLU A 102 12.98 -9.98 1.80
CA GLU A 102 13.52 -11.33 1.98
C GLU A 102 15.03 -11.31 2.29
N ALA A 103 15.79 -10.45 1.61
CA ALA A 103 17.22 -10.27 1.89
C ALA A 103 17.48 -9.75 3.32
N VAL A 104 16.66 -8.80 3.79
CA VAL A 104 16.70 -8.34 5.19
C VAL A 104 16.42 -9.49 6.16
N ALA A 105 15.39 -10.30 5.90
CA ALA A 105 15.04 -11.42 6.76
C ALA A 105 16.15 -12.49 6.80
N GLY A 106 16.76 -12.80 5.65
CA GLY A 106 17.91 -13.69 5.56
C GLY A 106 19.12 -13.17 6.33
N ALA A 107 19.47 -11.88 6.15
CA ALA A 107 20.60 -11.25 6.84
C ALA A 107 20.37 -11.14 8.36
N ALA A 108 19.15 -10.82 8.79
CA ALA A 108 18.78 -10.79 10.20
C ALA A 108 18.91 -12.19 10.84
N SER A 109 18.32 -13.21 10.21
CA SER A 109 18.39 -14.60 10.68
C SER A 109 19.84 -15.10 10.78
N ALA A 110 20.67 -14.83 9.75
CA ALA A 110 22.08 -15.20 9.76
C ALA A 110 22.89 -14.53 10.89
N ALA A 111 22.47 -13.34 11.33
CA ALA A 111 23.07 -12.63 12.45
C ALA A 111 22.51 -13.02 13.83
N GLY A 112 21.50 -13.91 13.89
CA GLY A 112 20.79 -14.23 15.14
C GLY A 112 19.85 -13.11 15.60
N ALA A 113 19.37 -12.29 14.66
CA ALA A 113 18.33 -11.28 14.86
C ALA A 113 16.97 -11.80 14.35
N GLU A 114 15.88 -11.18 14.79
CA GLU A 114 14.51 -11.55 14.42
C GLU A 114 13.78 -10.39 13.75
N VAL A 115 13.16 -10.64 12.60
CA VAL A 115 12.30 -9.64 11.94
C VAL A 115 10.96 -9.54 12.66
N LEU A 116 10.52 -8.32 12.96
CA LEU A 116 9.20 -8.04 13.48
C LEU A 116 8.16 -8.13 12.35
N GLY A 117 7.40 -9.23 12.35
CA GLY A 117 6.42 -9.54 11.31
C GLY A 117 6.95 -10.55 10.30
N SER A 118 6.17 -10.79 9.25
CA SER A 118 6.46 -11.83 8.25
C SER A 118 6.76 -11.19 6.88
N PRO A 119 7.91 -11.51 6.25
CA PRO A 119 8.19 -11.13 4.85
C PRO A 119 7.07 -11.52 3.89
N ALA A 120 6.49 -12.71 4.07
CA ALA A 120 5.37 -13.19 3.26
C ALA A 120 4.10 -12.36 3.48
N ASP A 121 3.82 -11.94 4.72
CA ASP A 121 2.68 -11.07 5.02
C ASP A 121 2.88 -9.68 4.40
N ILE A 122 4.10 -9.13 4.45
CA ILE A 122 4.45 -7.87 3.78
C ILE A 122 4.19 -7.98 2.27
N ALA A 123 4.63 -9.07 1.63
CA ALA A 123 4.36 -9.30 0.22
C ALA A 123 2.85 -9.32 -0.10
N VAL A 124 2.06 -10.03 0.71
CA VAL A 124 0.59 -10.06 0.55
C VAL A 124 -0.02 -8.67 0.75
N LEU A 125 0.39 -7.92 1.78
CA LEU A 125 -0.14 -6.59 2.08
C LEU A 125 0.15 -5.55 0.98
N PHE A 126 1.24 -5.72 0.25
CA PHE A 126 1.62 -4.83 -0.86
C PHE A 126 1.04 -5.24 -2.23
N ASP A 127 0.37 -6.40 -2.34
CA ASP A 127 -0.41 -6.78 -3.53
C ASP A 127 -1.91 -6.80 -3.21
N LYS A 128 -2.66 -5.83 -3.76
CA LYS A 128 -4.10 -5.70 -3.51
C LYS A 128 -4.88 -6.96 -3.86
N ARG A 129 -4.45 -7.71 -4.88
CA ARG A 129 -5.16 -8.92 -5.31
C ARG A 129 -5.00 -10.01 -4.26
N LEU A 130 -3.77 -10.23 -3.80
CA LEU A 130 -3.46 -11.23 -2.79
C LEU A 130 -4.10 -10.90 -1.45
N CYS A 131 -3.96 -9.65 -0.99
CA CYS A 131 -4.59 -9.15 0.23
C CYS A 131 -6.11 -9.30 0.17
N HIS A 132 -6.73 -8.85 -0.92
CA HIS A 132 -8.18 -8.98 -1.13
C HIS A 132 -8.63 -10.44 -1.07
N GLY A 133 -7.92 -11.35 -1.74
CA GLY A 133 -8.24 -12.78 -1.72
C GLY A 133 -8.03 -13.44 -0.35
N LEU A 134 -7.05 -12.97 0.44
CA LEU A 134 -6.85 -13.44 1.81
C LEU A 134 -8.01 -13.01 2.73
N LEU A 135 -8.43 -11.74 2.64
CA LEU A 135 -9.55 -11.21 3.40
C LEU A 135 -10.86 -11.93 3.07
N ASP A 136 -11.14 -12.12 1.77
CA ASP A 136 -12.32 -12.83 1.29
C ASP A 136 -12.39 -14.27 1.83
N ARG A 137 -11.29 -15.02 1.73
CA ARG A 137 -11.20 -16.40 2.28
C ARG A 137 -11.34 -16.44 3.80
N ALA A 138 -10.95 -15.38 4.50
CA ALA A 138 -11.13 -15.26 5.94
C ALA A 138 -12.55 -14.82 6.34
N GLY A 139 -13.46 -14.63 5.38
CA GLY A 139 -14.83 -14.19 5.64
C GLY A 139 -14.96 -12.70 5.96
N VAL A 140 -13.91 -11.90 5.72
CA VAL A 140 -13.98 -10.45 5.86
C VAL A 140 -14.70 -9.87 4.65
N PRO A 141 -15.78 -9.07 4.83
CA PRO A 141 -16.48 -8.48 3.70
C PRO A 141 -15.59 -7.58 2.85
N VAL A 142 -15.49 -7.91 1.57
CA VAL A 142 -14.76 -7.13 0.56
C VAL A 142 -15.65 -6.91 -0.68
N PRO A 143 -15.43 -5.84 -1.47
CA PRO A 143 -16.18 -5.65 -2.71
C PRO A 143 -15.97 -6.82 -3.69
N ALA A 144 -17.00 -7.18 -4.46
CA ALA A 144 -16.83 -8.20 -5.49
C ALA A 144 -15.69 -7.82 -6.46
N SER A 145 -14.77 -8.76 -6.71
CA SER A 145 -13.60 -8.55 -7.57
C SER A 145 -13.30 -9.82 -8.38
N PRO A 146 -13.30 -9.75 -9.73
CA PRO A 146 -12.87 -10.87 -10.57
C PRO A 146 -11.36 -11.13 -10.53
N THR A 147 -10.60 -10.18 -9.99
CA THR A 147 -9.13 -10.24 -9.89
C THR A 147 -8.65 -10.58 -8.47
N SER A 148 -9.55 -11.14 -7.64
CA SER A 148 -9.27 -11.44 -6.24
C SER A 148 -8.38 -12.68 -6.10
N GLY A 149 -7.30 -12.55 -5.34
CA GLY A 149 -6.41 -13.66 -4.99
C GLY A 149 -5.50 -14.14 -6.13
N PRO A 150 -4.70 -15.20 -5.87
CA PRO A 150 -3.74 -15.74 -6.83
C PRO A 150 -4.41 -16.40 -8.05
N ALA A 151 -5.67 -16.81 -7.93
CA ALA A 151 -6.46 -17.39 -9.00
C ALA A 151 -7.38 -16.36 -9.71
N GLY A 152 -7.24 -15.07 -9.37
CA GLY A 152 -8.00 -14.00 -10.01
C GLY A 152 -7.70 -13.88 -11.50
N ALA A 153 -8.68 -13.41 -12.27
CA ALA A 153 -8.53 -13.23 -13.71
C ALA A 153 -7.34 -12.30 -14.04
N PRO A 154 -6.44 -12.71 -14.95
CA PRO A 154 -5.40 -11.82 -15.45
C PRO A 154 -6.02 -10.69 -16.27
N VAL A 155 -5.45 -9.50 -16.17
CA VAL A 155 -5.90 -8.32 -16.94
C VAL A 155 -4.71 -7.79 -17.72
N ARG A 156 -4.74 -8.00 -19.05
CA ARG A 156 -3.66 -7.60 -19.98
C ARG A 156 -3.90 -6.26 -20.64
N GLY A 157 -5.10 -5.70 -20.48
CA GLY A 157 -5.48 -4.42 -21.05
C GLY A 157 -6.98 -4.16 -20.93
N TRP A 158 -7.43 -3.15 -21.65
CA TRP A 158 -8.81 -2.67 -21.63
C TRP A 158 -9.83 -3.68 -22.13
N SER A 159 -9.45 -4.52 -23.10
CA SER A 159 -10.31 -5.61 -23.59
C SER A 159 -10.77 -6.51 -22.45
N ASP A 160 -9.81 -6.93 -21.61
CA ASP A 160 -10.02 -7.85 -20.49
C ASP A 160 -10.85 -7.16 -19.41
N VAL A 161 -10.56 -5.89 -19.11
CA VAL A 161 -11.39 -5.09 -18.18
C VAL A 161 -12.84 -5.09 -18.66
N ARG A 162 -13.09 -4.77 -19.92
CA ARG A 162 -14.44 -4.64 -20.46
C ARG A 162 -15.19 -5.98 -20.45
N GLU A 163 -14.49 -7.08 -20.75
CA GLU A 163 -15.05 -8.42 -20.66
C GLU A 163 -15.43 -8.79 -19.23
N LEU A 164 -14.52 -8.57 -18.27
CA LEU A 164 -14.77 -8.85 -16.85
C LEU A 164 -15.92 -8.00 -16.29
N LEU A 165 -16.00 -6.72 -16.65
CA LEU A 165 -17.12 -5.87 -16.22
C LEU A 165 -18.46 -6.38 -16.75
N ARG A 166 -18.50 -6.90 -17.98
CA ARG A 166 -19.71 -7.49 -18.59
C ARG A 166 -20.08 -8.81 -17.90
N GLU A 167 -19.12 -9.73 -17.78
CA GLU A 167 -19.32 -11.07 -17.20
C GLU A 167 -19.81 -10.99 -15.76
N HIS A 168 -19.19 -10.15 -14.94
CA HIS A 168 -19.52 -10.00 -13.53
C HIS A 168 -20.61 -8.96 -13.23
N ARG A 169 -21.25 -8.41 -14.28
CA ARG A 169 -22.30 -7.39 -14.20
C ARG A 169 -21.88 -6.20 -13.32
N MET A 170 -20.71 -5.66 -13.58
CA MET A 170 -20.09 -4.53 -12.87
C MET A 170 -20.08 -3.29 -13.77
N PRO A 171 -21.22 -2.58 -13.93
CA PRO A 171 -21.28 -1.37 -14.75
C PRO A 171 -20.47 -0.21 -14.15
N ARG A 172 -20.07 -0.32 -12.89
CA ARG A 172 -19.14 0.60 -12.23
C ARG A 172 -18.09 -0.19 -11.45
N ALA A 173 -16.83 0.14 -11.66
CA ALA A 173 -15.72 -0.51 -11.00
C ALA A 173 -14.57 0.46 -10.74
N PHE A 174 -13.76 0.16 -9.73
CA PHE A 174 -12.42 0.73 -9.65
C PHE A 174 -11.45 -0.21 -10.35
N VAL A 175 -10.64 0.34 -11.25
CA VAL A 175 -9.47 -0.33 -11.84
C VAL A 175 -8.26 0.31 -11.20
N LYS A 176 -7.39 -0.50 -10.58
CA LYS A 176 -6.27 -0.05 -9.76
C LYS A 176 -5.01 -0.81 -10.14
N LEU A 177 -3.85 -0.17 -10.07
CA LEU A 177 -2.58 -0.90 -10.00
C LEU A 177 -2.59 -1.86 -8.80
N ALA A 178 -2.12 -3.10 -9.00
CA ALA A 178 -2.02 -4.10 -7.95
C ALA A 178 -1.16 -3.62 -6.77
N HIS A 179 -0.03 -2.98 -7.08
CA HIS A 179 0.98 -2.54 -6.11
C HIS A 179 1.01 -1.02 -5.86
N GLY A 180 0.13 -0.25 -6.53
CA GLY A 180 0.10 1.21 -6.37
C GLY A 180 -0.30 1.68 -4.96
N SER A 181 0.23 2.81 -4.52
CA SER A 181 -0.13 3.46 -3.25
C SER A 181 -0.77 4.82 -3.49
N SER A 182 -1.34 5.42 -2.44
CA SER A 182 -1.82 6.82 -2.47
C SER A 182 -2.80 7.16 -3.61
N ALA A 183 -3.65 6.20 -4.00
CA ALA A 183 -4.59 6.30 -5.12
C ALA A 183 -3.94 6.64 -6.49
N SER A 184 -2.62 6.50 -6.60
CA SER A 184 -1.90 6.58 -7.85
C SER A 184 -2.30 5.41 -8.76
N GLY A 185 -2.56 5.68 -10.05
CA GLY A 185 -2.98 4.61 -10.98
C GLY A 185 -4.39 4.06 -10.74
N VAL A 186 -5.28 4.80 -10.07
CA VAL A 186 -6.67 4.39 -9.82
C VAL A 186 -7.63 5.08 -10.79
N LEU A 187 -8.49 4.29 -11.42
CA LEU A 187 -9.56 4.76 -12.31
C LEU A 187 -10.91 4.32 -11.76
N ALA A 188 -11.82 5.27 -11.54
CA ALA A 188 -13.24 4.99 -11.32
C ALA A 188 -13.94 4.89 -12.67
N VAL A 189 -14.17 3.67 -13.14
CA VAL A 189 -14.71 3.36 -14.47
C VAL A 189 -16.21 3.12 -14.38
N GLU A 190 -16.94 3.69 -15.32
CA GLU A 190 -18.36 3.49 -15.55
C GLU A 190 -18.57 3.05 -17.00
N SER A 191 -19.39 2.02 -17.19
CA SER A 191 -19.79 1.50 -18.51
C SER A 191 -21.31 1.40 -18.58
N ALA A 192 -21.90 2.04 -19.59
CA ALA A 192 -23.32 1.96 -19.90
C ALA A 192 -23.59 1.11 -21.15
N GLY A 193 -22.65 0.25 -21.55
CA GLY A 193 -22.70 -0.57 -22.77
C GLY A 193 -21.61 -0.19 -23.78
N PRO A 194 -21.61 -0.82 -24.97
CA PRO A 194 -20.56 -0.65 -25.97
C PRO A 194 -20.30 0.82 -26.32
N GLY A 195 -19.04 1.27 -26.33
CA GLY A 195 -18.66 2.65 -26.65
C GLY A 195 -19.00 3.69 -25.58
N ARG A 196 -19.85 3.37 -24.59
CA ARG A 196 -20.32 4.31 -23.56
C ARG A 196 -19.57 4.09 -22.26
N VAL A 197 -18.33 4.59 -22.25
CA VAL A 197 -17.38 4.41 -21.16
C VAL A 197 -16.89 5.76 -20.67
N ARG A 198 -16.80 5.89 -19.35
CA ARG A 198 -16.20 7.04 -18.69
C ARG A 198 -15.27 6.57 -17.59
N ALA A 199 -14.17 7.28 -17.38
CA ALA A 199 -13.31 7.09 -16.21
C ALA A 199 -13.02 8.42 -15.52
N SER A 200 -12.99 8.41 -14.18
CA SER A 200 -12.45 9.51 -13.38
C SER A 200 -11.16 9.08 -12.69
N THR A 201 -10.08 9.82 -12.86
CA THR A 201 -8.74 9.46 -12.37
C THR A 201 -7.84 10.68 -12.22
N SER A 202 -6.79 10.60 -11.39
CA SER A 202 -5.71 11.59 -11.37
C SER A 202 -4.56 11.26 -12.33
N VAL A 203 -4.64 10.10 -13.00
CA VAL A 203 -3.67 9.69 -14.02
C VAL A 203 -3.81 10.59 -15.24
N GLU A 204 -2.73 11.25 -15.60
CA GLU A 204 -2.60 12.04 -16.81
C GLU A 204 -1.66 11.33 -17.77
N ARG A 205 -2.01 11.33 -19.05
CA ARG A 205 -1.21 10.76 -20.13
C ARG A 205 -0.64 11.89 -20.97
N ASP A 206 0.68 11.94 -21.11
CA ASP A 206 1.34 12.93 -21.96
C ASP A 206 1.28 12.55 -23.46
N PRO A 207 1.71 13.43 -24.38
CA PRO A 207 1.72 13.13 -25.82
C PRO A 207 2.59 11.93 -26.21
N SER A 208 3.63 11.62 -25.44
CA SER A 208 4.49 10.45 -25.64
C SER A 208 3.88 9.15 -25.10
N GLY A 209 2.76 9.24 -24.38
CA GLY A 209 2.03 8.13 -23.79
C GLY A 209 2.48 7.72 -22.40
N ARG A 210 3.40 8.47 -21.78
CA ARG A 210 3.80 8.27 -20.40
C ARG A 210 2.69 8.73 -19.46
N LEU A 211 2.57 8.05 -18.33
CA LEU A 211 1.53 8.31 -17.36
C LEU A 211 2.09 8.97 -16.09
N PHE A 212 1.36 9.92 -15.54
CA PHE A 212 1.77 10.69 -14.36
C PHE A 212 0.60 10.88 -13.41
N ASN A 213 0.85 10.93 -12.11
CA ASN A 213 -0.15 11.32 -11.13
C ASN A 213 -0.19 12.84 -11.04
N SER A 214 -1.14 13.46 -11.74
CA SER A 214 -1.31 14.93 -11.75
C SER A 214 -1.85 15.51 -10.44
N LEU A 215 -2.25 14.65 -9.48
CA LEU A 215 -3.00 14.96 -8.26
C LEU A 215 -4.39 15.60 -8.51
N ARG A 216 -4.70 15.99 -9.75
CA ARG A 216 -5.96 16.60 -10.15
C ARG A 216 -6.86 15.52 -10.75
N VAL A 217 -8.04 15.32 -10.17
CA VAL A 217 -9.01 14.37 -10.74
C VAL A 217 -9.54 14.93 -12.06
N ARG A 218 -9.38 14.16 -13.13
CA ARG A 218 -9.87 14.46 -14.48
C ARG A 218 -10.84 13.37 -14.92
N ARG A 219 -11.57 13.66 -15.99
CA ARG A 219 -12.58 12.76 -16.54
C ARG A 219 -12.28 12.48 -18.00
N TYR A 220 -12.08 11.21 -18.32
CA TYR A 220 -12.00 10.69 -19.68
C TYR A 220 -13.39 10.19 -20.08
N THR A 221 -13.89 10.64 -21.23
CA THR A 221 -15.26 10.34 -21.69
C THR A 221 -15.30 9.53 -22.97
N SER A 222 -14.14 9.16 -23.52
CA SER A 222 -14.03 8.30 -24.69
C SER A 222 -13.43 6.95 -24.29
N GLU A 223 -13.96 5.86 -24.89
CA GLU A 223 -13.42 4.52 -24.68
C GLU A 223 -11.95 4.42 -25.11
N ARG A 224 -11.56 5.14 -26.17
CA ARG A 224 -10.18 5.19 -26.65
C ARG A 224 -9.20 5.74 -25.60
N GLU A 225 -9.54 6.84 -24.95
CA GLU A 225 -8.67 7.43 -23.92
C GLU A 225 -8.61 6.56 -22.66
N VAL A 226 -9.76 6.05 -22.21
CA VAL A 226 -9.81 5.14 -21.05
C VAL A 226 -8.99 3.88 -21.34
N GLY A 227 -9.15 3.30 -22.52
CA GLY A 227 -8.40 2.13 -22.96
C GLY A 227 -6.90 2.39 -22.98
N ALA A 228 -6.46 3.50 -23.58
CA ALA A 228 -5.04 3.84 -23.66
C ALA A 228 -4.37 4.01 -22.28
N VAL A 229 -5.08 4.53 -21.28
CA VAL A 229 -4.57 4.62 -19.90
C VAL A 229 -4.50 3.24 -19.26
N VAL A 230 -5.56 2.43 -19.39
CA VAL A 230 -5.60 1.07 -18.82
C VAL A 230 -4.54 0.17 -19.45
N ASP A 231 -4.38 0.21 -20.77
CA ASP A 231 -3.39 -0.58 -21.50
C ASP A 231 -1.95 -0.22 -21.09
N ALA A 232 -1.68 1.06 -20.82
CA ALA A 232 -0.37 1.49 -20.33
C ALA A 232 -0.12 1.09 -18.86
N LEU A 233 -1.16 0.93 -18.03
CA LEU A 233 -1.04 0.45 -16.65
C LEU A 233 -1.02 -1.08 -16.54
N ALA A 234 -1.62 -1.80 -17.49
CA ALA A 234 -1.80 -3.24 -17.43
C ALA A 234 -0.50 -4.06 -17.22
N PRO A 235 0.67 -3.69 -17.79
CA PRO A 235 1.93 -4.39 -17.55
C PRO A 235 2.34 -4.45 -16.08
N ASP A 236 1.91 -3.48 -15.27
CA ASP A 236 2.18 -3.46 -13.83
C ASP A 236 1.20 -4.29 -13.00
N GLY A 237 0.22 -4.92 -13.64
CA GLY A 237 -0.83 -5.70 -13.01
C GLY A 237 -1.97 -4.83 -12.48
N LEU A 238 -3.20 -5.26 -12.77
CA LEU A 238 -4.41 -4.55 -12.37
C LEU A 238 -5.25 -5.37 -11.40
N HIS A 239 -5.94 -4.63 -10.53
CA HIS A 239 -6.98 -5.11 -9.64
C HIS A 239 -8.28 -4.37 -9.95
N ILE A 240 -9.36 -5.12 -10.15
CA ILE A 240 -10.69 -4.62 -10.45
C ILE A 240 -11.61 -4.96 -9.29
N GLU A 241 -12.26 -3.96 -8.71
CA GLU A 241 -13.26 -4.16 -7.66
C GLU A 241 -14.55 -3.40 -7.98
N ARG A 242 -15.69 -3.91 -7.51
CA ARG A 242 -16.98 -3.25 -7.65
C ARG A 242 -16.95 -1.89 -6.97
N TRP A 243 -17.38 -0.86 -7.70
CA TRP A 243 -17.51 0.48 -7.13
C TRP A 243 -18.81 0.59 -6.33
N LEU A 244 -18.69 0.32 -5.03
CA LEU A 244 -19.75 0.48 -4.05
C LEU A 244 -19.86 1.94 -3.56
N PRO A 245 -21.08 2.43 -3.25
CA PRO A 245 -21.26 3.67 -2.49
C PRO A 245 -20.50 3.56 -1.16
N LYS A 246 -19.70 4.57 -0.82
CA LYS A 246 -19.06 4.65 0.49
C LYS A 246 -20.10 5.04 1.54
N ALA A 247 -19.89 4.62 2.79
CA ALA A 247 -20.54 5.25 3.92
C ALA A 247 -20.35 6.77 3.87
N SER A 248 -21.29 7.54 4.41
CA SER A 248 -21.21 9.00 4.38
C SER A 248 -21.42 9.58 5.76
N GLN A 249 -20.58 10.54 6.12
CA GLN A 249 -20.73 11.35 7.32
C GLN A 249 -20.94 12.80 6.90
N ARG A 250 -22.05 13.40 7.35
CA ARG A 250 -22.42 14.80 7.03
C ARG A 250 -22.38 15.10 5.52
N GLY A 251 -22.90 14.18 4.71
CA GLY A 251 -22.94 14.31 3.25
C GLY A 251 -21.60 14.09 2.53
N ARG A 252 -20.55 13.67 3.23
CA ARG A 252 -19.21 13.40 2.66
C ARG A 252 -18.93 11.90 2.70
N ALA A 253 -18.34 11.36 1.65
CA ALA A 253 -17.89 9.96 1.63
C ALA A 253 -16.86 9.74 2.74
N ALA A 254 -16.97 8.63 3.47
CA ALA A 254 -16.14 8.31 4.63
C ALA A 254 -15.46 6.94 4.47
N ASP A 255 -14.28 6.81 5.05
CA ASP A 255 -13.63 5.52 5.33
C ASP A 255 -12.96 5.52 6.70
N LEU A 256 -12.57 4.33 7.17
CA LEU A 256 -11.84 4.13 8.42
C LEU A 256 -10.41 3.68 8.12
N ARG A 257 -9.45 4.22 8.86
CA ARG A 257 -8.08 3.72 8.96
C ARG A 257 -7.81 3.26 10.38
N ILE A 258 -7.58 1.96 10.55
CA ILE A 258 -7.35 1.32 11.83
C ILE A 258 -5.91 0.78 11.87
N VAL A 259 -5.21 1.01 12.97
CA VAL A 259 -3.90 0.43 13.26
C VAL A 259 -4.07 -0.74 14.23
N VAL A 260 -3.61 -1.92 13.83
CA VAL A 260 -3.66 -3.14 14.65
C VAL A 260 -2.24 -3.52 15.06
N VAL A 261 -2.03 -3.76 16.36
CA VAL A 261 -0.74 -4.20 16.93
C VAL A 261 -1.02 -5.44 17.78
N GLY A 262 -0.32 -6.54 17.51
CA GLY A 262 -0.49 -7.79 18.26
C GLY A 262 -1.93 -8.30 18.29
N GLY A 263 -2.67 -8.15 17.19
CA GLY A 263 -4.08 -8.55 17.09
C GLY A 263 -5.09 -7.60 17.76
N ARG A 264 -4.65 -6.48 18.34
CA ARG A 264 -5.53 -5.48 18.96
C ARG A 264 -5.62 -4.22 18.11
N ALA A 265 -6.83 -3.75 17.83
CA ALA A 265 -7.04 -2.43 17.27
C ALA A 265 -6.63 -1.37 18.32
N THR A 266 -5.69 -0.50 17.97
CA THR A 266 -5.09 0.46 18.91
C THR A 266 -5.47 1.90 18.60
N HIS A 267 -5.66 2.23 17.32
CA HIS A 267 -5.98 3.58 16.85
C HIS A 267 -6.92 3.49 15.66
N ALA A 268 -7.92 4.37 15.62
CA ALA A 268 -8.85 4.48 14.49
C ALA A 268 -9.00 5.95 14.09
N VAL A 269 -9.02 6.21 12.77
CA VAL A 269 -9.22 7.54 12.21
C VAL A 269 -10.25 7.45 11.08
N VAL A 270 -11.29 8.28 11.17
CA VAL A 270 -12.24 8.50 10.08
C VAL A 270 -11.65 9.49 9.08
N ARG A 271 -11.73 9.18 7.79
CA ARG A 271 -11.34 10.11 6.72
C ARG A 271 -12.54 10.39 5.83
N THR A 272 -12.83 11.66 5.58
CA THR A 272 -13.99 12.11 4.79
C THR A 272 -13.58 12.91 3.54
N SER A 273 -14.34 12.80 2.45
CA SER A 273 -14.08 13.50 1.18
C SER A 273 -15.37 13.84 0.42
N THR A 274 -15.32 14.89 -0.39
CA THR A 274 -16.38 15.20 -1.37
C THR A 274 -16.27 14.36 -2.65
N SER A 275 -15.15 13.64 -2.81
CA SER A 275 -14.86 12.72 -3.91
C SER A 275 -14.99 11.26 -3.44
N PRO A 276 -15.22 10.29 -4.35
CA PRO A 276 -15.13 8.87 -4.02
C PRO A 276 -13.77 8.44 -3.46
N MET A 277 -12.70 9.25 -3.61
CA MET A 277 -11.38 8.99 -3.01
C MET A 277 -11.21 9.82 -1.74
N THR A 278 -11.04 9.13 -0.61
CA THR A 278 -11.01 9.65 0.77
C THR A 278 -9.61 9.91 1.31
N ASN A 279 -8.57 9.73 0.49
CA ASN A 279 -7.19 9.93 0.89
C ASN A 279 -6.93 11.38 1.35
N LEU A 280 -6.28 11.54 2.52
CA LEU A 280 -5.97 12.86 3.08
C LEU A 280 -5.07 13.71 2.16
N HIS A 281 -4.14 13.09 1.44
CA HIS A 281 -3.28 13.79 0.48
C HIS A 281 -4.01 14.24 -0.80
N LEU A 282 -5.26 13.81 -1.01
CA LEU A 282 -6.16 14.29 -2.06
C LEU A 282 -7.18 15.31 -1.52
N GLY A 283 -6.92 15.92 -0.37
CA GLY A 283 -7.81 16.92 0.25
C GLY A 283 -8.90 16.33 1.15
N GLY A 284 -8.76 15.06 1.58
CA GLY A 284 -9.63 14.48 2.60
C GLY A 284 -9.46 15.16 3.97
N ALA A 285 -10.52 15.17 4.78
CA ALA A 285 -10.52 15.71 6.14
C ALA A 285 -10.70 14.59 7.18
N ARG A 286 -10.36 14.85 8.45
CA ARG A 286 -10.70 13.93 9.54
C ARG A 286 -12.20 14.05 9.85
N GLY A 287 -12.85 12.90 10.02
CA GLY A 287 -14.23 12.81 10.50
C GLY A 287 -14.30 12.52 12.00
N ASP A 288 -15.52 12.34 12.49
CA ASP A 288 -15.81 11.95 13.87
C ASP A 288 -15.99 10.44 13.97
N LEU A 289 -15.27 9.77 14.87
CA LEU A 289 -15.34 8.31 15.04
C LEU A 289 -16.65 7.88 15.70
N ASP A 290 -17.26 8.74 16.53
CA ASP A 290 -18.50 8.43 17.23
C ASP A 290 -19.74 8.50 16.32
N GLU A 291 -19.56 8.97 15.08
CA GLU A 291 -20.61 9.13 14.06
C GLU A 291 -20.46 8.12 12.89
N VAL A 292 -19.80 6.97 13.09
CA VAL A 292 -19.56 5.92 12.05
C VAL A 292 -20.28 4.62 12.35
#